data_AF-A0A521RTE5-F1
#
_entry.id   AF-A0A521RTE5-F1
#
_cell.length_a   1.000
_cell.length_b   1.000
_cell.length_c   1.000
_cell.angle_alpha   90.00
_cell.angle_beta   90.00
_cell.angle_gamma   90.00
#
_symmetry.space_group_name_H-M   'P 1'
#
loop_
_entity.id
_entity.type
_entity.pdbx_description
1 polymer ?
#
loop_
_entity_poly.entity_id
_entity_poly.type
_entity_poly.pdbx_seq_one_letter_code
_entity_poly.pdbx_strand_id
1 'polypeptide(L)'
;MGVRGAAIAVGISEIFGTVYLLIRAFQKGFLRRTPLRLDLIRQVVGVGLPFCVDRIVQQVAQMSYARAVLIYGTVTYAAHQVGLAIEAFSFMAGSGFAVAAVTSVGQSIGASQYQRAKIENWEANRLAVLVMATMGIVFFFFPYLLLRLFTQDAEVIRLGTLFLKIVALIQIPLAITMVLSGSLKGAGDTRFLLGVTFVGAWLIRVPLAFYFSFIQPLGITYVWGVMVVDWFARMALTLLRYRSEKWQSIRVIEQEK
;
A
#
# COMPACT_ATOMS: atom_id res chain seq x y z
N MET A 1 -15.42 -25.36 12.23
CA MET A 1 -16.24 -24.13 12.21
C MET A 1 -16.09 -23.28 10.94
N GLY A 2 -15.31 -23.70 9.93
CA GLY A 2 -15.27 -23.06 8.59
C GLY A 2 -15.08 -21.54 8.62
N VAL A 3 -15.76 -20.84 7.73
CA VAL A 3 -15.71 -19.36 7.62
C VAL A 3 -16.15 -18.66 8.91
N ARG A 4 -17.16 -19.21 9.62
CA ARG A 4 -17.66 -18.65 10.88
C ARG A 4 -16.62 -18.73 12.01
N GLY A 5 -15.84 -19.81 12.05
CA GLY A 5 -14.76 -19.98 13.02
C GLY A 5 -13.63 -18.98 12.80
N ALA A 6 -13.26 -18.74 11.53
CA ALA A 6 -12.28 -17.71 11.18
C ALA A 6 -12.73 -16.31 11.63
N ALA A 7 -14.01 -15.96 11.39
CA ALA A 7 -14.56 -14.68 11.83
C ALA A 7 -14.53 -14.51 13.36
N ILE A 8 -14.90 -15.55 14.11
CA ILE A 8 -14.85 -15.53 15.58
C ILE A 8 -13.40 -15.39 16.09
N ALA A 9 -12.46 -16.13 15.49
CA ALA A 9 -11.05 -16.07 15.88
C ALA A 9 -10.44 -14.68 15.66
N VAL A 10 -10.74 -14.03 14.54
CA VAL A 10 -10.33 -12.65 14.26
C VAL A 10 -10.91 -11.70 15.31
N GLY A 11 -12.21 -11.79 15.59
CA GLY A 11 -12.86 -10.93 16.59
C GLY A 11 -12.25 -11.09 17.99
N ILE A 12 -11.98 -12.32 18.43
CA ILE A 12 -11.32 -12.57 19.71
C ILE A 12 -9.91 -11.98 19.74
N SER A 13 -9.16 -12.12 18.65
CA SER A 13 -7.79 -11.60 18.55
C SER A 13 -7.74 -10.06 18.62
N GLU A 14 -8.67 -9.39 17.92
CA GLU A 14 -8.78 -7.92 17.94
C GLU A 14 -9.22 -7.39 19.31
N ILE A 15 -10.17 -8.06 19.97
CA ILE A 15 -10.58 -7.72 21.34
C ILE A 15 -9.40 -7.84 22.29
N PHE A 16 -8.66 -8.94 22.23
CA PHE A 16 -7.50 -9.15 23.10
C PHE A 16 -6.41 -8.09 22.88
N GLY A 17 -6.11 -7.77 21.61
CA GLY A 17 -5.17 -6.70 21.27
C GLY A 17 -5.61 -5.32 21.77
N THR A 18 -6.90 -5.01 21.63
CA THR A 18 -7.48 -3.74 22.11
C THR A 18 -7.40 -3.64 23.62
N VAL A 19 -7.78 -4.70 24.34
CA VAL A 19 -7.70 -4.74 25.81
C VAL A 19 -6.25 -4.60 26.28
N TYR A 20 -5.31 -5.30 25.65
CA TYR A 20 -3.88 -5.18 25.97
C TYR A 20 -3.36 -3.74 25.79
N LEU A 21 -3.67 -3.10 24.66
CA LEU A 21 -3.26 -1.73 24.39
C LEU A 21 -3.89 -0.73 25.35
N LEU A 22 -5.17 -0.91 25.70
CA LEU A 22 -5.85 -0.08 26.69
C LEU A 22 -5.19 -0.20 28.07
N ILE A 23 -4.92 -1.42 28.55
CA ILE A 23 -4.23 -1.64 29.83
C ILE A 23 -2.87 -0.94 29.83
N ARG A 24 -2.07 -1.10 28.76
CA ARG A 24 -0.77 -0.44 28.63
C ARG A 24 -0.88 1.08 28.60
N ALA A 25 -1.90 1.62 27.93
CA ALA A 25 -2.12 3.06 27.83
C ALA A 25 -2.56 3.67 29.17
N PHE A 26 -3.33 2.94 29.98
CA PHE A 26 -3.63 3.32 31.37
C PHE A 26 -2.39 3.23 32.27
N GLN A 27 -1.63 2.14 32.19
CA GLN A 27 -0.39 1.95 32.98
C GLN A 27 0.66 3.04 32.70
N LYS A 28 0.80 3.47 31.45
CA LYS A 28 1.72 4.55 31.07
C LYS A 28 1.14 5.96 31.25
N GLY A 29 -0.11 6.08 31.70
CA GLY A 29 -0.75 7.38 31.94
C GLY A 29 -1.02 8.20 30.67
N PHE A 30 -1.11 7.56 29.51
CA PHE A 30 -1.38 8.24 28.24
C PHE A 30 -2.84 8.69 28.10
N LEU A 31 -3.79 8.01 28.77
CA LEU A 31 -5.18 8.46 28.82
C LEU A 31 -5.38 9.49 29.93
N ARG A 32 -5.66 10.73 29.54
CA ARG A 32 -6.17 11.78 30.42
C ARG A 32 -7.59 12.15 29.99
N ARG A 33 -8.47 12.42 30.96
CA ARG A 33 -9.79 12.98 30.67
C ARG A 33 -9.61 14.44 30.27
N THR A 34 -9.68 14.70 28.97
CA THR A 34 -9.74 16.05 28.41
C THR A 34 -11.18 16.37 28.00
N PRO A 35 -11.63 17.63 28.10
CA PRO A 35 -12.93 18.02 27.55
C PRO A 35 -12.97 17.75 26.04
N LEU A 36 -14.15 17.46 25.52
CA LEU A 36 -14.36 17.28 24.08
C LEU A 36 -14.02 18.58 23.35
N ARG A 37 -12.91 18.58 22.62
CA ARG A 37 -12.51 19.70 21.76
C ARG A 37 -12.95 19.41 20.34
N LEU A 38 -14.06 20.03 19.93
CA LEU A 38 -14.60 19.88 18.56
C LEU A 38 -13.59 20.31 17.48
N ASP A 39 -12.71 21.26 17.80
CA ASP A 39 -11.65 21.71 16.89
C ASP A 39 -10.66 20.59 16.55
N LEU A 40 -10.22 19.83 17.57
CA LEU A 40 -9.34 18.68 17.38
C LEU A 40 -10.04 17.55 16.62
N ILE A 41 -11.31 17.31 16.91
CA ILE A 41 -12.10 16.30 16.18
C ILE A 41 -12.22 16.69 14.70
N ARG A 42 -12.52 17.96 14.40
CA ARG A 42 -12.60 18.45 13.02
C ARG A 42 -11.26 18.32 12.30
N GLN A 43 -10.14 18.55 12.98
CA GLN A 43 -8.80 18.37 12.43
C GLN A 43 -8.49 16.89 12.14
N VAL A 44 -8.78 15.99 13.09
CA VAL A 44 -8.63 14.54 12.90
C VAL A 44 -9.48 14.03 11.73
N VAL A 45 -10.73 14.47 11.64
CA VAL A 45 -11.62 14.14 10.52
C VAL A 45 -11.08 14.73 9.21
N GLY A 46 -10.55 15.97 9.23
CA GLY A 46 -9.97 16.61 8.05
C GLY A 46 -8.76 15.86 7.48
N VAL A 47 -7.95 15.23 8.32
CA VAL A 47 -6.80 14.40 7.91
C VAL A 47 -7.22 12.97 7.58
N GLY A 48 -8.14 12.40 8.36
CA GLY A 48 -8.60 11.03 8.22
C GLY A 48 -9.53 10.82 7.02
N LEU A 49 -10.38 11.79 6.68
CA LEU A 49 -11.35 11.67 5.59
C LEU A 49 -10.66 11.45 4.23
N PRO A 50 -9.65 12.24 3.80
CA PRO A 50 -8.90 11.97 2.59
C PRO A 50 -8.26 10.58 2.55
N PHE A 51 -7.79 10.09 3.70
CA PHE A 51 -7.19 8.75 3.80
C PHE A 51 -8.23 7.64 3.64
N CYS A 52 -9.42 7.78 4.24
CA CYS A 52 -10.53 6.86 4.04
C CYS A 52 -10.98 6.84 2.57
N VAL A 53 -11.08 8.02 1.94
CA VAL A 53 -11.41 8.13 0.52
C VAL A 53 -10.36 7.46 -0.34
N ASP A 54 -9.06 7.69 -0.09
CA ASP A 54 -7.94 7.04 -0.79
C ASP A 54 -8.04 5.51 -0.73
N ARG A 55 -8.37 4.96 0.45
CA ARG A 55 -8.57 3.52 0.63
C ARG A 55 -9.76 2.99 -0.15
N ILE A 56 -10.89 3.69 -0.13
CA ILE A 56 -12.07 3.29 -0.91
C ILE A 56 -11.75 3.33 -2.41
N VAL A 57 -11.15 4.42 -2.89
CA VAL A 57 -10.76 4.60 -4.30
C VAL A 57 -9.84 3.48 -4.75
N GLN A 58 -8.88 3.08 -3.91
CA GLN A 58 -7.96 1.99 -4.20
C GLN A 58 -8.67 0.62 -4.23
N GLN A 59 -9.56 0.34 -3.28
CA GLN A 59 -10.32 -0.92 -3.25
C GLN A 59 -11.27 -1.06 -4.44
N VAL A 60 -11.98 0.01 -4.81
CA VAL A 60 -12.87 0.00 -5.97
C VAL A 60 -12.07 -0.21 -7.26
N ALA A 61 -10.90 0.42 -7.40
CA ALA A 61 -10.04 0.19 -8.55
C ALA A 61 -9.52 -1.26 -8.63
N GLN A 62 -9.16 -1.87 -7.49
CA GLN A 62 -8.78 -3.27 -7.43
C GLN A 62 -9.92 -4.19 -7.86
N MET A 63 -11.15 -3.93 -7.41
CA MET A 63 -12.33 -4.69 -7.84
C MET A 63 -12.59 -4.56 -9.35
N SER A 64 -12.48 -3.35 -9.90
CA SER A 64 -12.61 -3.11 -11.34
C SER A 64 -11.54 -3.84 -12.15
N TYR A 65 -10.30 -3.83 -11.68
CA TYR A 65 -9.19 -4.57 -12.30
C TYR A 65 -9.39 -6.09 -12.22
N ALA A 66 -9.86 -6.60 -11.07
CA ALA A 66 -10.16 -8.02 -10.89
C ALA A 66 -11.21 -8.52 -11.90
N ARG A 67 -12.24 -7.71 -12.22
CA ARG A 67 -13.21 -8.02 -13.28
C ARG A 67 -12.55 -8.12 -14.65
N ALA A 68 -11.64 -7.20 -14.98
CA ALA A 68 -10.91 -7.22 -16.25
C ALA A 68 -10.05 -8.50 -16.41
N VAL A 69 -9.47 -9.00 -15.32
CA VAL A 69 -8.72 -10.27 -15.29
C VAL A 69 -9.65 -11.48 -15.42
N LEU A 70 -10.83 -11.46 -14.79
CA LEU A 70 -11.78 -12.57 -14.78
C LEU A 70 -12.31 -12.93 -16.19
N ILE A 71 -12.33 -11.96 -17.11
CA ILE A 71 -12.73 -12.17 -18.51
C ILE A 71 -11.83 -13.19 -19.22
N TYR A 72 -10.56 -13.29 -18.83
CA TYR A 72 -9.60 -14.26 -19.38
C TYR A 72 -9.73 -15.66 -18.76
N GLY A 73 -10.80 -15.92 -18.01
CA GLY A 73 -11.12 -17.22 -17.45
C GLY A 73 -10.83 -17.35 -15.96
N THR A 74 -11.53 -18.31 -15.34
CA THR A 74 -11.44 -18.60 -13.90
C THR A 74 -10.06 -19.12 -13.48
N VAL A 75 -9.39 -19.88 -14.35
CA VAL A 75 -8.02 -20.38 -14.12
C VAL A 75 -7.01 -19.22 -14.06
N THR A 76 -7.12 -18.27 -14.98
CA THR A 76 -6.30 -17.05 -15.00
C THR A 76 -6.51 -16.21 -13.75
N TYR A 77 -7.77 -16.06 -13.34
CA TYR A 77 -8.11 -15.36 -12.10
C TYR A 77 -7.57 -16.08 -10.85
N ALA A 78 -7.66 -17.41 -10.80
CA ALA A 78 -7.08 -18.20 -9.71
C ALA A 78 -5.56 -18.03 -9.63
N ALA A 79 -4.86 -18.05 -10.77
CA ALA A 79 -3.43 -17.78 -10.84
C ALA A 79 -3.08 -16.37 -10.34
N HIS A 80 -3.90 -15.38 -10.69
CA HIS A 80 -3.75 -14.02 -10.19
C HIS A 80 -3.92 -13.94 -8.66
N GLN A 81 -4.94 -14.59 -8.10
CA GLN A 81 -5.17 -14.61 -6.65
C GLN A 81 -4.06 -15.30 -5.86
N VAL A 82 -3.58 -16.45 -6.35
CA VAL A 82 -2.43 -17.13 -5.74
C VAL A 82 -1.18 -16.24 -5.80
N GLY A 83 -0.95 -15.57 -6.93
CA GLY A 83 0.13 -14.61 -7.08
C GLY A 83 0.04 -13.44 -6.11
N LEU A 84 -1.15 -12.85 -5.92
CA LEU A 84 -1.39 -11.79 -4.95
C LEU A 84 -1.15 -12.27 -3.51
N ALA A 85 -1.48 -13.53 -3.19
CA ALA A 85 -1.20 -14.11 -1.88
C ALA A 85 0.32 -14.22 -1.62
N ILE A 86 1.11 -14.53 -2.65
CA ILE A 86 2.58 -14.55 -2.56
C ILE A 86 3.14 -13.12 -2.47
N GLU A 87 2.59 -12.18 -3.25
CA GLU A 87 2.95 -10.75 -3.20
C GLU A 87 2.64 -10.14 -1.82
N ALA A 88 1.61 -10.63 -1.12
CA ALA A 88 1.23 -10.11 0.20
C ALA A 88 2.39 -10.16 1.21
N PHE A 89 3.30 -11.13 1.12
CA PHE A 89 4.48 -11.20 1.98
C PHE A 89 5.42 -10.01 1.79
N SER A 90 5.70 -9.62 0.54
CA SER A 90 6.55 -8.46 0.25
C SER A 90 5.81 -7.15 0.54
N PHE A 91 4.50 -7.10 0.27
CA PHE A 91 3.66 -5.96 0.62
C PHE A 91 3.59 -5.72 2.13
N MET A 92 3.54 -6.78 2.95
CA MET A 92 3.60 -6.67 4.41
C MET A 92 4.91 -6.04 4.87
N ALA A 93 6.05 -6.47 4.32
CA ALA A 93 7.34 -5.86 4.62
C ALA A 93 7.36 -4.37 4.24
N GLY A 94 6.92 -4.02 3.03
CA GLY A 94 6.83 -2.63 2.57
C GLY A 94 5.89 -1.77 3.43
N SER A 95 4.76 -2.32 3.86
CA SER A 95 3.82 -1.61 4.73
C SER A 95 4.38 -1.36 6.13
N GLY A 96 5.17 -2.28 6.67
CA GLY A 96 5.90 -2.07 7.93
C GLY A 96 6.83 -0.86 7.87
N PHE A 97 7.65 -0.76 6.81
CA PHE A 97 8.52 0.41 6.60
C PHE A 97 7.73 1.69 6.34
N ALA A 98 6.62 1.63 5.60
CA ALA A 98 5.76 2.78 5.38
C ALA A 98 5.19 3.32 6.70
N VAL A 99 4.73 2.46 7.61
CA VAL A 99 4.25 2.87 8.94
C VAL A 99 5.38 3.48 9.78
N ALA A 100 6.55 2.85 9.79
CA ALA A 100 7.72 3.40 10.48
C ALA A 100 8.11 4.79 9.93
N ALA A 101 8.00 4.98 8.61
CA ALA A 101 8.26 6.25 7.95
C ALA A 101 7.23 7.32 8.28
N VAL A 102 5.93 6.98 8.38
CA VAL A 102 4.88 7.91 8.87
C VAL A 102 5.24 8.43 10.26
N THR A 103 5.60 7.53 11.17
CA THR A 103 5.86 7.90 12.57
C THR A 103 7.15 8.70 12.74
N SER A 104 8.27 8.22 12.20
CA SER A 104 9.58 8.89 12.32
C SER A 104 9.56 10.29 11.69
N VAL A 105 9.14 10.38 10.42
CA VAL A 105 9.05 11.65 9.70
C VAL A 105 8.04 12.58 10.34
N GLY A 106 6.88 12.09 10.78
CA GLY A 106 5.88 12.91 11.47
C GLY A 106 6.40 13.50 12.78
N GLN A 107 7.15 12.73 13.56
CA GLN A 107 7.80 13.23 14.79
C GLN A 107 8.90 14.26 14.48
N SER A 108 9.76 13.99 13.49
CA SER A 108 10.82 14.90 13.09
C SER A 108 10.29 16.22 12.52
N ILE A 109 9.21 16.19 11.73
CA ILE A 109 8.52 17.39 11.24
C ILE A 109 7.87 18.15 12.41
N GLY A 110 7.20 17.44 13.33
CA GLY A 110 6.63 18.05 14.54
C GLY A 110 7.68 18.74 15.42
N ALA A 111 8.91 18.22 15.44
CA ALA A 111 10.06 18.81 16.13
C ALA A 111 10.78 19.90 15.29
N SER A 112 10.25 20.29 14.12
CA SER A 112 10.88 21.21 13.17
C SER A 112 12.27 20.77 12.65
N GLN A 113 12.58 19.47 12.72
CA GLN A 113 13.84 18.86 12.27
C GLN A 113 13.73 18.31 10.84
N TYR A 114 13.48 19.17 9.85
CA TYR A 114 13.22 18.74 8.46
C TYR A 114 14.37 17.97 7.81
N GLN A 115 15.62 18.31 8.10
CA GLN A 115 16.77 17.57 7.57
C GLN A 115 16.84 16.14 8.12
N ARG A 116 16.56 15.98 9.42
CA ARG A 116 16.46 14.66 10.04
C ARG A 116 15.32 13.84 9.41
N ALA A 117 14.17 14.47 9.18
CA ALA A 117 13.03 13.83 8.51
C ALA A 117 13.40 13.31 7.10
N LYS A 118 14.24 14.02 6.34
CA LYS A 118 14.76 13.54 5.04
C LYS A 118 15.64 12.32 5.20
N ILE A 119 16.59 12.35 6.13
CA ILE A 119 17.52 11.24 6.39
C ILE A 119 16.72 9.99 6.79
N GLU A 120 15.78 10.14 7.74
CA GLU A 120 14.93 9.04 8.21
C GLU A 120 14.09 8.42 7.08
N ASN A 121 13.51 9.25 6.20
CA ASN A 121 12.79 8.76 5.03
C ASN A 121 13.69 7.98 4.07
N TRP A 122 14.88 8.49 3.74
CA TRP A 122 15.78 7.83 2.80
C TRP A 122 16.36 6.53 3.34
N GLU A 123 16.66 6.46 4.65
CA GLU A 123 17.07 5.21 5.29
C GLU A 123 15.92 4.19 5.33
N ALA A 124 14.69 4.61 5.67
CA ALA A 124 13.52 3.75 5.60
C ALA A 124 13.29 3.23 4.17
N ASN A 125 13.47 4.09 3.17
CA ASN A 125 13.31 3.73 1.76
C ASN A 125 14.39 2.74 1.30
N ARG A 126 15.64 2.97 1.70
CA ARG A 126 16.76 2.05 1.42
C ARG A 126 16.50 0.66 1.99
N LEU A 127 16.05 0.56 3.24
CA LEU A 127 15.74 -0.72 3.88
C LEU A 127 14.53 -1.40 3.22
N ALA A 128 13.47 -0.66 2.91
CA ALA A 128 12.31 -1.20 2.22
C ALA A 128 12.66 -1.72 0.82
N VAL A 129 13.41 -0.93 0.04
CA VAL A 129 13.89 -1.34 -1.28
C VAL A 129 14.77 -2.56 -1.17
N LEU A 130 15.69 -2.63 -0.20
CA LEU A 130 16.52 -3.81 0.01
C LEU A 130 15.65 -5.05 0.20
N VAL A 131 14.76 -5.05 1.19
CA VAL A 131 13.92 -6.21 1.52
C VAL A 131 12.99 -6.60 0.35
N MET A 132 12.33 -5.63 -0.27
CA MET A 132 11.40 -5.90 -1.37
C MET A 132 12.12 -6.29 -2.67
N ALA A 133 13.31 -5.75 -2.93
CA ALA A 133 14.14 -6.20 -4.05
C ALA A 133 14.60 -7.64 -3.85
N THR A 134 15.01 -8.04 -2.64
CA THR A 134 15.35 -9.45 -2.37
C THR A 134 14.16 -10.35 -2.64
N MET A 135 12.96 -9.96 -2.21
CA MET A 135 11.73 -10.70 -2.53
C MET A 135 11.43 -10.72 -4.03
N GLY A 136 11.65 -9.61 -4.74
CA GLY A 136 11.53 -9.55 -6.20
C GLY A 136 12.47 -10.49 -6.92
N ILE A 137 13.73 -10.61 -6.48
CA ILE A 137 14.69 -11.59 -6.99
C ILE A 137 14.16 -13.00 -6.77
N VAL A 138 13.65 -13.30 -5.57
CA VAL A 138 13.06 -14.61 -5.26
C VAL A 138 11.85 -14.90 -6.14
N PHE A 139 10.98 -13.92 -6.39
CA PHE A 139 9.82 -14.04 -7.28
C PHE A 139 10.22 -14.27 -8.74
N PHE A 140 11.34 -13.70 -9.19
CA PHE A 140 11.80 -13.83 -10.58
C PHE A 140 12.48 -15.19 -10.86
N PHE A 141 13.36 -15.63 -9.95
CA PHE A 141 14.16 -16.85 -10.14
C PHE A 141 13.46 -18.13 -9.66
N PHE A 142 12.63 -18.05 -8.60
CA PHE A 142 11.98 -19.21 -7.99
C PHE A 142 10.43 -19.16 -7.99
N PRO A 143 9.75 -18.64 -9.04
CA PRO A 143 8.28 -18.51 -9.02
C PRO A 143 7.57 -19.86 -8.92
N TYR A 144 8.07 -20.88 -9.60
CA TYR A 144 7.48 -22.23 -9.60
C TYR A 144 7.44 -22.84 -8.19
N LEU A 145 8.55 -22.72 -7.44
CA LEU A 145 8.64 -23.24 -6.08
C LEU A 145 7.62 -22.56 -5.17
N LEU A 146 7.50 -21.24 -5.26
CA LEU A 146 6.54 -20.47 -4.46
C LEU A 146 5.10 -20.86 -4.79
N LEU A 147 4.76 -20.97 -6.08
CA LEU A 147 3.40 -21.31 -6.51
C LEU A 147 2.99 -22.72 -6.09
N ARG A 148 3.92 -23.67 -6.11
CA ARG A 148 3.67 -25.06 -5.70
C ARG A 148 3.35 -25.21 -4.21
N LEU A 149 3.70 -24.22 -3.38
CA LEU A 149 3.28 -24.18 -1.98
C LEU A 149 1.79 -23.86 -1.81
N PHE A 150 1.17 -23.23 -2.81
CA PHE A 150 -0.24 -22.80 -2.75
C PHE A 150 -1.18 -23.69 -3.55
N THR A 151 -0.71 -24.26 -4.66
CA THR A 151 -1.55 -25.07 -5.55
C THR A 151 -0.74 -26.17 -6.24
N GLN A 152 -1.42 -27.26 -6.62
CA GLN A 152 -0.85 -28.34 -7.43
C GLN A 152 -1.37 -28.31 -8.88
N ASP A 153 -2.25 -27.37 -9.23
CA ASP A 153 -2.77 -27.22 -10.58
C ASP A 153 -1.70 -26.66 -11.52
N ALA A 154 -1.29 -27.47 -12.50
CA ALA A 154 -0.22 -27.15 -13.42
C ALA A 154 -0.49 -25.89 -14.26
N GLU A 155 -1.74 -25.63 -14.65
CA GLU A 155 -2.09 -24.48 -15.47
C GLU A 155 -2.09 -23.19 -14.64
N VAL A 156 -2.57 -23.27 -13.39
CA VAL A 156 -2.47 -22.17 -12.43
C VAL A 156 -1.02 -21.83 -12.13
N ILE A 157 -0.14 -22.84 -11.98
CA ILE A 157 1.30 -22.61 -11.76
C ILE A 157 1.96 -21.98 -12.99
N ARG A 158 1.60 -22.42 -14.21
CA ARG A 158 2.14 -21.87 -15.46
C ARG A 158 1.80 -20.39 -15.61
N LEU A 159 0.53 -20.02 -15.42
CA LEU A 159 0.08 -18.63 -15.49
C LEU A 159 0.59 -17.80 -14.31
N GLY A 160 0.58 -18.36 -13.11
CA GLY A 160 1.10 -17.72 -11.91
C GLY A 160 2.60 -17.41 -12.03
N THR A 161 3.36 -18.24 -12.74
CA THR A 161 4.79 -18.02 -12.98
C THR A 161 5.02 -16.77 -13.81
N LEU A 162 4.20 -16.56 -14.84
CA LEU A 162 4.24 -15.34 -15.63
C LEU A 162 3.86 -14.12 -14.79
N PHE A 163 2.80 -14.24 -13.99
CA PHE A 163 2.37 -13.17 -13.09
C PHE A 163 3.45 -12.79 -12.07
N LEU A 164 4.07 -13.75 -11.38
CA LEU A 164 5.12 -13.49 -10.40
C LEU A 164 6.36 -12.81 -11.00
N LYS A 165 6.73 -13.16 -12.23
CA LYS A 165 7.83 -12.48 -12.94
C LYS A 165 7.50 -11.01 -13.23
N ILE A 166 6.25 -10.70 -13.57
CA ILE A 166 5.80 -9.31 -13.74
C ILE A 166 5.78 -8.60 -12.38
N VAL A 167 5.30 -9.27 -11.33
CA VAL A 167 5.27 -8.73 -9.96
C VAL A 167 6.67 -8.51 -9.38
N ALA A 168 7.67 -9.28 -9.81
CA ALA A 168 9.07 -9.04 -9.44
C ALA A 168 9.55 -7.65 -9.88
N LEU A 169 9.13 -7.20 -11.06
CA LEU A 169 9.52 -5.89 -11.62
C LEU A 169 8.90 -4.72 -10.86
N ILE A 170 7.73 -4.91 -10.23
CA ILE A 170 7.05 -3.84 -9.49
C ILE A 170 7.53 -3.72 -8.04
N GLN A 171 8.30 -4.68 -7.51
CA GLN A 171 8.69 -4.66 -6.09
C GLN A 171 9.44 -3.39 -5.68
N ILE A 172 10.37 -2.92 -6.52
CA ILE A 172 11.15 -1.70 -6.23
C ILE A 172 10.25 -0.44 -6.32
N PRO A 173 9.51 -0.18 -7.42
CA PRO A 173 8.57 0.93 -7.48
C PRO A 173 7.53 0.93 -6.36
N LEU A 174 7.04 -0.26 -5.99
CA LEU A 174 6.09 -0.46 -4.92
C LEU A 174 6.70 -0.05 -3.57
N ALA A 175 7.92 -0.51 -3.25
CA ALA A 175 8.63 -0.14 -2.02
C ALA A 175 8.78 1.38 -1.89
N ILE A 176 9.28 2.03 -2.94
CA ILE A 176 9.51 3.48 -2.95
C ILE A 176 8.19 4.22 -2.78
N THR A 177 7.17 3.84 -3.55
CA THR A 177 5.85 4.47 -3.46
C THR A 177 5.27 4.32 -2.05
N MET A 178 5.39 3.15 -1.42
CA MET A 178 4.84 2.89 -0.09
C MET A 178 5.54 3.74 0.99
N VAL A 179 6.88 3.76 1.01
CA VAL A 179 7.64 4.52 2.01
C VAL A 179 7.43 6.02 1.85
N LEU A 180 7.57 6.54 0.62
CA LEU A 180 7.36 7.97 0.36
C LEU A 180 5.92 8.39 0.67
N SER A 181 4.94 7.53 0.34
CA SER A 181 3.54 7.76 0.72
C SER A 181 3.38 7.79 2.24
N GLY A 182 4.07 6.91 2.97
CA GLY A 182 4.11 6.94 4.42
C GLY A 182 4.65 8.26 4.96
N SER A 183 5.81 8.70 4.49
CA SER A 183 6.41 9.96 4.91
C SER A 183 5.56 11.19 4.57
N LEU A 184 4.96 11.24 3.39
CA LEU A 184 4.04 12.31 3.00
C LEU A 184 2.76 12.32 3.84
N LYS A 185 2.25 11.14 4.25
CA LYS A 185 1.16 11.05 5.25
C LYS A 185 1.60 11.62 6.59
N GLY A 186 2.82 11.31 7.04
CA GLY A 186 3.42 11.90 8.25
C GLY A 186 3.57 13.42 8.18
N ALA A 187 3.80 13.97 6.98
CA ALA A 187 3.85 15.42 6.72
C ALA A 187 2.47 16.07 6.56
N GLY A 188 1.38 15.29 6.52
CA GLY A 188 0.01 15.81 6.30
C GLY A 188 -0.36 16.07 4.84
N ASP A 189 0.45 15.64 3.86
CA ASP A 189 0.18 15.82 2.42
C ASP A 189 -0.78 14.75 1.85
N THR A 190 -1.89 14.51 2.54
CA THR A 190 -2.82 13.41 2.21
C THR A 190 -3.61 13.66 0.92
N ARG A 191 -3.89 14.93 0.59
CA ARG A 191 -4.60 15.32 -0.63
C ARG A 191 -3.78 15.03 -1.89
N PHE A 192 -2.48 15.27 -1.86
CA PHE A 192 -1.61 14.93 -2.97
C PHE A 192 -1.58 13.42 -3.20
N LEU A 193 -1.49 12.63 -2.12
CA LEU A 193 -1.51 11.18 -2.21
C LEU A 193 -2.79 10.65 -2.85
N LEU A 194 -3.93 11.19 -2.45
CA LEU A 194 -5.22 10.85 -3.07
C LEU A 194 -5.17 11.11 -4.59
N GLY A 195 -4.61 12.25 -5.00
CA GLY A 195 -4.40 12.58 -6.41
C GLY A 195 -3.50 11.58 -7.14
N VAL A 196 -2.38 11.17 -6.52
CA VAL A 196 -1.50 10.12 -7.09
C VAL A 196 -2.25 8.79 -7.24
N THR A 197 -3.01 8.39 -6.21
CA THR A 197 -3.80 7.16 -6.28
C THR A 197 -4.84 7.22 -7.38
N PHE A 198 -5.51 8.36 -7.53
CA PHE A 198 -6.48 8.56 -8.58
C PHE A 198 -5.84 8.49 -9.98
N VAL A 199 -4.72 9.17 -10.20
CA VAL A 199 -4.00 9.12 -11.49
C VAL A 199 -3.54 7.71 -11.81
N GLY A 200 -2.86 7.03 -10.88
CA GLY A 200 -2.37 5.67 -11.12
C GLY A 200 -3.50 4.67 -11.33
N ALA A 201 -4.45 4.60 -10.39
CA ALA A 201 -5.49 3.57 -10.44
C ALA A 201 -6.54 3.84 -11.52
N TRP A 202 -7.03 5.08 -11.61
CA TRP A 202 -8.22 5.39 -12.40
C TRP A 202 -7.90 5.98 -13.77
N LEU A 203 -6.80 6.72 -13.94
CA LEU A 203 -6.41 7.25 -15.25
C LEU A 203 -5.50 6.31 -16.03
N ILE A 204 -4.66 5.52 -15.33
CA ILE A 204 -3.73 4.59 -15.97
C ILE A 204 -4.26 3.16 -15.89
N ARG A 205 -4.41 2.61 -14.69
CA ARG A 205 -4.63 1.16 -14.52
C ARG A 205 -5.98 0.69 -15.04
N VAL A 206 -7.08 1.28 -14.61
CA VAL A 206 -8.43 0.84 -15.01
C VAL A 206 -8.65 1.02 -16.52
N PRO A 207 -8.39 2.20 -17.15
CA PRO A 207 -8.63 2.38 -18.58
C PRO A 207 -7.77 1.47 -19.44
N LEU A 208 -6.46 1.35 -19.13
CA LEU A 208 -5.58 0.47 -19.90
C LEU A 208 -5.95 -1.01 -19.72
N ALA A 209 -6.31 -1.44 -18.50
CA ALA A 209 -6.77 -2.81 -18.28
C ALA A 209 -8.04 -3.10 -19.10
N PHE A 210 -9.02 -2.19 -19.11
CA PHE A 210 -10.23 -2.35 -19.92
C PHE A 210 -9.94 -2.30 -21.42
N TYR A 211 -9.02 -1.44 -21.86
CA TYR A 211 -8.59 -1.37 -23.25
C TYR A 211 -8.02 -2.72 -23.74
N PHE A 212 -7.06 -3.28 -23.00
CA PHE A 212 -6.47 -4.57 -23.33
C PHE A 212 -7.42 -5.76 -23.12
N SER A 213 -8.38 -5.67 -22.18
CA SER A 213 -9.38 -6.71 -21.96
C SER A 213 -10.46 -6.77 -23.03
N PHE A 214 -10.98 -5.62 -23.47
CA PHE A 214 -12.19 -5.55 -24.31
C PHE A 214 -11.95 -5.16 -25.76
N ILE A 215 -10.98 -4.27 -26.03
CA ILE A 215 -10.79 -3.71 -27.38
C ILE A 215 -9.75 -4.51 -28.14
N GLN A 216 -8.63 -4.83 -27.49
CA GLN A 216 -7.55 -5.58 -28.12
C GLN A 216 -7.07 -6.71 -27.19
N PRO A 217 -7.70 -7.90 -27.22
CA PRO A 217 -7.36 -9.03 -26.34
C PRO A 217 -6.01 -9.64 -26.74
N LEU A 218 -4.93 -8.92 -26.43
CA LEU A 218 -3.54 -9.29 -26.69
C LEU A 218 -3.00 -10.33 -25.69
N GLY A 219 -3.86 -10.85 -24.81
CA GLY A 219 -3.53 -11.81 -23.77
C GLY A 219 -3.32 -11.16 -22.39
N ILE A 220 -3.44 -11.98 -21.35
CA ILE A 220 -3.41 -11.55 -19.94
C ILE A 220 -2.11 -10.84 -19.55
N THR A 221 -0.99 -11.15 -20.22
CA THR A 221 0.32 -10.53 -19.97
C THR A 221 0.27 -9.01 -20.08
N TYR A 222 -0.50 -8.46 -21.02
CA TYR A 222 -0.62 -7.02 -21.20
C TYR A 222 -1.42 -6.37 -20.06
N VAL A 223 -2.50 -7.01 -19.63
CA VAL A 223 -3.29 -6.56 -18.47
C VAL A 223 -2.43 -6.54 -17.21
N TRP A 224 -1.62 -7.58 -16.98
CA TRP A 224 -0.64 -7.60 -15.89
C TRP A 224 0.47 -6.56 -16.09
N GLY A 225 0.93 -6.33 -17.32
CA GLY A 225 1.89 -5.28 -17.67
C GLY A 225 1.41 -3.87 -17.33
N VAL A 226 0.10 -3.60 -17.38
CA VAL A 226 -0.48 -2.33 -16.93
C VAL A 226 -0.15 -2.04 -15.47
N MET A 227 -0.03 -3.07 -14.61
CA MET A 227 0.38 -2.88 -13.21
C MET A 227 1.80 -2.31 -13.12
N VAL A 228 2.69 -2.69 -14.02
CA VAL A 228 4.05 -2.15 -14.07
C VAL A 228 3.97 -0.66 -14.37
N VAL A 229 3.23 -0.28 -15.41
CA VAL A 229 3.08 1.14 -15.81
C VAL A 229 2.47 1.98 -14.67
N ASP A 230 1.42 1.48 -14.01
CA ASP A 230 0.78 2.13 -12.85
C ASP A 230 1.77 2.37 -11.71
N TRP A 231 2.48 1.32 -11.26
CA TRP A 231 3.40 1.46 -10.14
C TRP A 231 4.61 2.34 -10.45
N PHE A 232 5.14 2.29 -11.67
CA PHE A 232 6.19 3.21 -12.09
C PHE A 232 5.70 4.66 -12.17
N ALA A 233 4.48 4.91 -12.66
CA ALA A 233 3.89 6.24 -12.68
C ALA A 233 3.68 6.78 -11.26
N ARG A 234 3.12 5.98 -10.34
CA ARG A 234 2.96 6.35 -8.92
C ARG A 234 4.30 6.64 -8.24
N MET A 235 5.31 5.81 -8.51
CA MET A 235 6.67 6.03 -8.01
C MET A 235 7.21 7.38 -8.50
N ALA A 236 7.10 7.66 -9.80
CA ALA A 236 7.56 8.93 -10.37
C ALA A 236 6.84 10.13 -9.73
N LEU A 237 5.51 10.10 -9.63
CA LEU A 237 4.71 11.19 -9.07
C LEU A 237 5.03 11.43 -7.58
N THR A 238 5.13 10.38 -6.77
CA THR A 238 5.48 10.49 -5.35
C THR A 238 6.91 10.98 -5.15
N LEU A 239 7.86 10.48 -5.96
CA LEU A 239 9.26 10.90 -5.91
C LEU A 239 9.42 12.37 -6.31
N LEU A 240 8.76 12.82 -7.38
CA LEU A 240 8.77 14.22 -7.82
C LEU A 240 8.20 15.14 -6.74
N ARG A 241 7.09 14.75 -6.10
CA ARG A 241 6.52 15.52 -4.99
C ARG A 241 7.47 15.59 -3.81
N TYR A 242 8.04 14.47 -3.42
CA TYR A 242 8.96 14.43 -2.28
C TYR A 242 10.21 15.29 -2.53
N ARG A 243 10.77 15.22 -3.75
CA ARG A 243 11.90 16.07 -4.17
C ARG A 243 11.56 17.54 -4.32
N SER A 244 10.30 17.88 -4.60
CA SER A 244 9.88 19.29 -4.71
C SER A 244 9.90 20.04 -3.37
N GLU A 245 10.10 19.33 -2.25
CA GLU A 245 10.15 19.88 -0.88
C GLU A 245 8.90 20.66 -0.43
N LYS A 246 7.87 20.74 -1.28
CA LYS A 246 6.57 21.38 -0.99
C LYS A 246 5.85 20.77 0.22
N TRP A 247 6.25 19.57 0.64
CA TRP A 247 5.76 18.94 1.85
C TRP A 247 6.27 19.63 3.13
N GLN A 248 7.42 20.33 3.09
CA GLN A 248 7.94 21.08 4.25
C GLN A 248 7.13 22.33 4.58
N SER A 249 6.46 22.92 3.58
CA SER A 249 5.60 24.09 3.78
C SER A 249 4.23 23.76 4.36
N ILE A 250 3.89 22.48 4.50
CA ILE A 250 2.59 22.05 5.01
C ILE A 250 2.61 22.16 6.53
N ARG A 251 1.90 23.14 7.07
CA ARG A 251 1.65 23.27 8.51
C ARG A 251 0.30 22.66 8.83
N VAL A 252 0.32 21.51 9.52
CA VAL A 252 -0.89 20.81 9.97
C VAL A 252 -1.51 21.49 11.21
N ILE A 253 -0.70 22.20 12.00
CA ILE A 253 -1.13 22.96 13.18
C ILE A 253 -1.01 24.46 12.84
N GLU A 254 -2.14 25.15 12.75
CA GLU A 254 -2.15 26.61 12.85
C GLU A 254 -1.67 26.96 14.27
N GLN A 255 -0.52 27.62 14.38
CA GLN A 255 -0.15 28.26 15.63
C GLN A 255 -1.19 29.34 15.90
N GLU A 256 -2.00 29.16 16.94
CA GLU A 256 -2.79 30.25 17.52
C GLU A 256 -1.82 31.42 17.78
N LYS A 257 -2.13 32.56 17.16
CA LYS A 257 -1.47 33.84 17.42
C LYS A 257 -1.86 34.36 18.80
#